data_AF-A0A2E6NZZ4-F1
#
_entry.id   AF-A0A2E6NZZ4-F1
#
_cell.length_a   1.000
_cell.length_b   1.000
_cell.length_c   1.000
_cell.angle_alpha   90.00
_cell.angle_beta   90.00
_cell.angle_gamma   90.00
#
_symmetry.space_group_name_H-M   'P 1'
#
loop_
_entity.id
_entity.type
_entity.pdbx_description
1 polymer ?
#
loop_
_entity_poly.entity_id
_entity_poly.type
_entity_poly.pdbx_seq_one_letter_code
_entity_poly.pdbx_strand_id
1 'polypeptide(L)'
;MNLHRIYIIFFFVLFFLPALNDLKTLSEDLSKEALKESEVNIELALSLSQQSLVANPKNAKAWVIGGKIYLLMDDISAAERFLEKAKILDSSLSETAELDALIEKKKEKEEE
;
A
#
# COMPACT_ATOMS: atom_id res chain seq x y z
N MET A 1 -12.07 34.51 20.65
CA MET A 1 -11.85 33.72 19.41
C MET A 1 -12.88 34.20 18.39
N ASN A 2 -12.47 34.95 17.36
CA ASN A 2 -13.40 35.62 16.44
C ASN A 2 -14.20 34.62 15.61
N LEU A 3 -15.53 34.73 15.65
CA LEU A 3 -16.49 33.84 14.97
C LEU A 3 -16.12 33.61 13.50
N HIS A 4 -15.64 34.66 12.83
CA HIS A 4 -15.20 34.63 11.44
C HIS A 4 -14.06 33.63 11.15
N ARG A 5 -13.15 33.45 12.12
CA ARG A 5 -11.98 32.55 12.02
C ARG A 5 -12.39 31.08 12.16
N ILE A 6 -13.49 30.79 12.86
CA ILE A 6 -14.06 29.44 13.00
C ILE A 6 -14.72 29.02 11.68
N TYR A 7 -15.46 29.92 11.03
CA TYR A 7 -16.11 29.64 9.73
C TYR A 7 -15.11 29.35 8.60
N ILE A 8 -13.97 30.03 8.56
CA ILE A 8 -12.92 29.77 7.55
C ILE A 8 -12.32 28.37 7.73
N ILE A 9 -12.07 27.95 8.97
CA ILE A 9 -11.58 26.60 9.28
C ILE A 9 -12.64 25.56 8.91
N PHE A 10 -13.91 25.81 9.25
CA PHE A 10 -15.01 24.91 8.91
C PHE A 10 -15.23 24.74 7.40
N PHE A 11 -15.10 25.82 6.62
CA PHE A 11 -15.21 25.77 5.16
C PHE A 11 -14.09 24.96 4.51
N PHE A 12 -12.85 25.13 4.98
CA PHE A 12 -11.71 24.34 4.51
C PHE A 12 -11.86 22.85 4.86
N VAL A 13 -12.34 22.54 6.07
CA VAL A 13 -12.56 21.16 6.51
C VAL A 13 -13.68 20.49 5.71
N LEU A 14 -14.81 21.18 5.50
CA LEU A 14 -15.97 20.64 4.76
C LEU A 14 -15.70 20.43 3.27
N PHE A 15 -14.91 21.30 2.64
CA PHE A 15 -14.60 21.18 1.21
C PHE A 15 -13.54 20.09 0.91
N PHE A 16 -12.66 19.78 1.86
CA PHE A 16 -11.59 18.77 1.68
C PHE A 16 -11.97 17.35 2.11
N LEU A 17 -13.08 17.17 2.85
CA LEU A 17 -13.56 15.85 3.28
C LEU A 17 -13.86 14.87 2.11
N PRO A 18 -14.51 15.27 1.00
CA PRO A 18 -14.76 14.38 -0.13
C PRO A 18 -13.47 13.88 -0.80
N ALA A 19 -12.46 14.74 -0.93
CA ALA A 19 -11.19 14.40 -1.56
C ALA A 19 -10.42 13.27 -0.85
N LEU A 20 -10.64 13.07 0.45
CA LEU A 20 -10.03 11.97 1.20
C LEU A 20 -10.62 10.61 0.84
N ASN A 21 -11.93 10.54 0.55
CA ASN A 21 -12.56 9.30 0.11
C ASN A 21 -12.09 8.90 -1.30
N ASP A 22 -11.92 9.90 -2.17
CA ASP A 22 -11.37 9.69 -3.52
C ASP A 22 -9.94 9.16 -3.47
N LEU A 23 -9.11 9.61 -2.51
CA LEU A 23 -7.75 9.11 -2.34
C LEU A 23 -7.71 7.66 -1.80
N LYS A 24 -8.60 7.30 -0.87
CA LYS A 24 -8.70 5.91 -0.37
C LYS A 24 -9.09 4.95 -1.49
N THR A 25 -10.11 5.30 -2.26
CA THR A 25 -10.59 4.49 -3.39
C THR A 25 -9.52 4.40 -4.49
N LEU A 26 -8.88 5.52 -4.83
CA LEU A 26 -7.77 5.54 -5.77
C LEU A 26 -6.62 4.62 -5.34
N SER A 27 -6.23 4.64 -4.06
CA SER A 27 -5.21 3.73 -3.53
C SER A 27 -5.61 2.26 -3.69
N GLU A 28 -6.86 1.92 -3.36
CA GLU A 28 -7.36 0.55 -3.53
C GLU A 28 -7.30 0.11 -5.00
N ASP A 29 -7.77 0.93 -5.93
CA ASP A 29 -7.80 0.61 -7.35
C ASP A 29 -6.40 0.47 -7.95
N LEU A 30 -5.51 1.42 -7.64
CA LEU A 30 -4.10 1.36 -8.07
C LEU A 30 -3.40 0.11 -7.52
N SER A 31 -3.67 -0.29 -6.28
CA SER A 31 -3.07 -1.50 -5.71
C SER A 31 -3.57 -2.77 -6.39
N LYS A 32 -4.87 -2.84 -6.75
CA LYS A 32 -5.43 -3.99 -7.48
C LYS A 32 -4.84 -4.08 -8.89
N GLU A 33 -4.74 -2.94 -9.58
CA GLU A 33 -4.14 -2.92 -10.92
C GLU A 33 -2.64 -3.28 -10.85
N ALA A 34 -1.91 -2.79 -9.85
CA ALA A 34 -0.52 -3.17 -9.62
C ALA A 34 -0.36 -4.69 -9.46
N LEU A 35 -1.24 -5.34 -8.67
CA LEU A 35 -1.20 -6.79 -8.50
C LEU A 35 -1.43 -7.52 -9.82
N LYS A 36 -2.40 -7.07 -10.62
CA LYS A 36 -2.71 -7.67 -11.93
C LYS A 36 -1.56 -7.49 -12.93
N GLU A 37 -0.97 -6.29 -12.98
CA GLU A 37 0.16 -6.00 -13.87
C GLU A 37 1.44 -6.71 -13.43
N SER A 38 1.57 -7.15 -12.18
CA SER A 38 2.78 -7.83 -11.70
C SER A 38 3.09 -9.14 -12.43
N GLU A 39 2.09 -9.75 -13.07
CA GLU A 39 2.23 -10.95 -13.89
C GLU A 39 2.72 -10.65 -15.33
N VAL A 40 2.60 -9.40 -15.80
CA VAL A 40 2.81 -9.02 -17.20
C VAL A 40 3.95 -8.00 -17.34
N ASN A 41 3.91 -6.94 -16.53
CA ASN A 41 4.83 -5.82 -16.56
C ASN A 41 5.19 -5.39 -15.13
N ILE A 42 6.31 -5.91 -14.65
CA ILE A 42 6.76 -5.67 -13.28
C ILE A 42 7.12 -4.20 -12.99
N GLU A 43 7.59 -3.46 -14.00
CA GLU A 43 7.91 -2.03 -13.86
C GLU A 43 6.65 -1.18 -13.68
N LEU A 44 5.61 -1.47 -14.47
CA LEU A 44 4.32 -0.83 -14.33
C LEU A 44 3.67 -1.18 -12.98
N ALA A 45 3.73 -2.45 -12.59
CA ALA A 45 3.23 -2.90 -11.28
C ALA A 45 3.88 -2.14 -10.13
N LEU A 46 5.22 -1.99 -10.15
CA LEU A 46 5.95 -1.24 -9.14
C LEU A 46 5.51 0.24 -9.11
N SER A 47 5.38 0.87 -10.28
CA SER A 47 4.92 2.26 -10.38
C SER A 47 3.50 2.45 -9.82
N LEU A 48 2.56 1.58 -10.17
CA LEU A 48 1.19 1.61 -9.68
C LEU A 48 1.13 1.38 -8.16
N SER A 49 1.93 0.45 -7.65
CA SER A 49 2.05 0.19 -6.22
C SER A 49 2.56 1.43 -5.45
N GLN A 50 3.58 2.11 -5.97
CA GLN A 50 4.09 3.34 -5.38
C GLN A 50 3.04 4.46 -5.38
N GLN A 51 2.32 4.64 -6.49
CA GLN A 51 1.24 5.63 -6.59
C GLN A 51 0.10 5.31 -5.61
N SER A 52 -0.25 4.04 -5.44
CA SER A 52 -1.23 3.60 -4.44
C SER A 52 -0.83 4.02 -3.02
N LEU A 53 0.45 3.86 -2.67
CA LEU A 53 0.99 4.23 -1.36
C LEU A 53 1.09 5.75 -1.19
N VAL A 54 1.34 6.51 -2.24
CA VAL A 54 1.27 7.99 -2.21
C VAL A 54 -0.17 8.46 -1.95
N ALA A 55 -1.15 7.84 -2.63
CA ALA A 55 -2.56 8.17 -2.45
C ALA A 55 -3.06 7.85 -1.04
N ASN A 56 -2.66 6.70 -0.48
CA ASN A 56 -2.99 6.35 0.90
C ASN A 56 -1.88 5.51 1.57
N PRO A 57 -0.98 6.17 2.33
CA PRO A 57 0.09 5.48 3.06
C PRO A 57 -0.41 4.56 4.18
N LYS A 58 -1.68 4.69 4.61
CA LYS A 58 -2.30 3.85 5.64
C LYS A 58 -3.02 2.62 5.07
N ASN A 59 -2.98 2.41 3.76
CA ASN A 59 -3.56 1.22 3.14
C ASN A 59 -2.64 0.00 3.36
N ALA A 60 -2.88 -0.76 4.42
CA ALA A 60 -2.09 -1.97 4.75
C ALA A 60 -2.04 -2.98 3.59
N LYS A 61 -3.12 -3.12 2.82
CA LYS A 61 -3.18 -4.02 1.67
C LYS A 61 -2.28 -3.57 0.52
N ALA A 62 -2.16 -2.27 0.27
CA ALA A 62 -1.22 -1.74 -0.72
C ALA A 62 0.24 -2.04 -0.35
N TRP A 63 0.58 -2.00 0.94
CA TRP A 63 1.90 -2.43 1.43
C TRP A 63 2.14 -3.92 1.19
N VAL A 64 1.16 -4.79 1.45
CA VAL A 64 1.29 -6.22 1.13
C VAL A 64 1.51 -6.44 -0.36
N ILE A 65 0.75 -5.76 -1.22
CA ILE A 65 0.88 -5.89 -2.68
C ILE A 65 2.25 -5.41 -3.15
N GLY A 66 2.74 -4.27 -2.64
CA GLY A 66 4.10 -3.81 -2.93
C GLY A 66 5.16 -4.83 -2.49
N GLY A 67 4.98 -5.45 -1.32
CA GLY A 67 5.86 -6.52 -0.85
C GLY A 67 5.85 -7.75 -1.77
N LYS A 68 4.67 -8.17 -2.26
CA LYS A 68 4.55 -9.25 -3.26
C LYS A 68 5.28 -8.90 -4.57
N ILE A 69 5.20 -7.64 -5.03
CA ILE A 69 5.90 -7.16 -6.23
C ILE A 69 7.42 -7.18 -6.02
N TYR A 70 7.92 -6.68 -4.89
CA TYR A 70 9.35 -6.76 -4.58
C TYR A 70 9.86 -8.20 -4.48
N LEU A 71 9.04 -9.09 -3.93
CA LEU A 71 9.38 -10.51 -3.90
C LEU A 71 9.47 -11.11 -5.31
N LEU A 72 8.62 -10.69 -6.25
CA LEU A 72 8.72 -11.09 -7.66
C LEU A 72 9.97 -10.54 -8.34
N MET A 73 10.48 -9.40 -7.88
CA MET A 73 11.73 -8.78 -8.34
C MET A 73 13.00 -9.36 -7.67
N ASP A 74 12.87 -10.44 -6.91
CA ASP A 74 13.95 -11.04 -6.09
C ASP A 74 14.52 -10.10 -5.01
N ASP A 75 13.85 -8.99 -4.68
CA ASP A 75 14.24 -8.10 -3.57
C ASP A 75 13.51 -8.52 -2.28
N ILE A 76 13.99 -9.63 -1.68
CA ILE A 76 13.45 -10.18 -0.43
C ILE A 76 13.51 -9.13 0.69
N SER A 77 14.62 -8.40 0.81
CA SER A 77 14.78 -7.39 1.85
C SER A 77 13.76 -6.26 1.73
N ALA A 78 13.39 -5.83 0.53
CA ALA A 78 12.31 -4.86 0.35
C ALA A 78 10.95 -5.47 0.67
N ALA A 79 10.69 -6.71 0.26
CA ALA A 79 9.45 -7.43 0.59
C ALA A 79 9.22 -7.50 2.11
N GLU A 80 10.26 -7.81 2.89
CA GLU A 80 10.20 -7.86 4.36
C GLU A 80 9.86 -6.49 4.98
N ARG A 81 10.51 -5.42 4.52
CA ARG A 81 10.20 -4.05 5.00
C ARG A 81 8.75 -3.67 4.71
N PHE A 82 8.25 -4.06 3.54
CA PHE A 82 6.86 -3.81 3.16
C PHE A 82 5.87 -4.62 4.01
N LEU A 83 6.20 -5.89 4.28
CA LEU A 83 5.42 -6.73 5.18
C LEU A 83 5.38 -6.17 6.61
N GLU A 84 6.51 -5.70 7.13
CA GLU A 84 6.58 -5.06 8.44
C GLU A 84 5.66 -3.83 8.50
N LYS A 85 5.70 -2.97 7.48
CA LYS A 85 4.80 -1.81 7.40
C LYS A 85 3.33 -2.22 7.35
N ALA A 86 2.98 -3.26 6.59
CA ALA A 86 1.63 -3.77 6.55
C ALA A 86 1.16 -4.27 7.93
N LYS A 87 1.96 -5.08 8.63
CA LYS A 87 1.67 -5.60 9.97
C LYS A 87 1.52 -4.48 11.03
N ILE A 88 2.29 -3.39 10.91
CA ILE A 88 2.16 -2.21 11.79
C ILE A 88 0.81 -1.50 11.59
N LEU A 89 0.34 -1.42 10.34
CA LEU A 89 -0.91 -0.72 10.01
C LEU A 89 -2.14 -1.56 10.32
N ASP A 90 -2.08 -2.86 10.02
CA ASP A 90 -3.13 -3.83 10.33
C ASP A 90 -2.51 -5.20 10.61
N SER A 91 -2.37 -5.53 11.89
CA SER A 91 -1.81 -6.80 12.34
C SER A 91 -2.76 -8.00 12.15
N SER A 92 -4.03 -7.74 11.84
CA SER A 92 -5.06 -8.76 11.63
C SER A 92 -5.29 -9.07 10.14
N LEU A 93 -4.62 -8.35 9.24
CA LEU A 93 -4.77 -8.51 7.80
C LEU A 93 -4.23 -9.88 7.36
N SER A 94 -5.12 -10.76 6.91
CA SER A 94 -4.81 -12.13 6.47
C SER A 94 -3.71 -12.19 5.42
N GLU A 95 -3.69 -11.24 4.49
CA GLU A 95 -2.72 -11.20 3.39
C GLU A 95 -1.28 -10.97 3.87
N THR A 96 -1.08 -10.48 5.11
CA THR A 96 0.27 -10.39 5.70
C THR A 96 0.86 -11.77 5.99
N ALA A 97 0.06 -12.71 6.47
CA ALA A 97 0.51 -14.08 6.71
C ALA A 97 0.83 -14.81 5.40
N GLU A 98 0.06 -14.53 4.34
CA GLU A 98 0.36 -15.05 3.00
C GLU A 98 1.72 -14.56 2.49
N LEU A 99 1.99 -13.25 2.59
CA LEU A 99 3.27 -12.68 2.14
C LEU A 99 4.45 -13.20 2.98
N ASP A 100 4.27 -13.34 4.29
CA ASP A 100 5.27 -13.94 5.21
C ASP A 100 5.68 -15.34 4.73
N ALA A 101 4.70 -16.21 4.45
CA ALA A 101 4.94 -17.56 3.97
C ALA A 101 5.63 -17.58 2.59
N LEU A 102 5.31 -16.63 1.70
CA LEU A 102 5.97 -16.51 0.40
C LEU A 102 7.43 -16.07 0.52
N ILE A 103 7.73 -15.16 1.46
CA ILE A 103 9.10 -14.70 1.74
C ILE A 103 9.95 -15.86 2.26
N GLU A 104 9.47 -16.59 3.27
CA GLU A 104 10.22 -17.70 3.86
C GLU A 104 10.50 -18.80 2.82
N LYS A 105 9.47 -19.17 2.03
CA LYS A 105 9.63 -20.12 0.92
C LYS A 105 10.66 -19.66 -0.12
N LYS A 106 10.83 -18.36 -0.32
CA LYS A 106 11.80 -17.83 -1.28
C LYS A 106 13.22 -17.87 -0.73
N LYS A 107 13.41 -17.57 0.56
CA LYS A 107 14.71 -17.68 1.24
C LYS A 107 15.23 -19.12 1.24
N GLU A 108 14.38 -20.09 1.57
CA GLU A 108 14.76 -21.51 1.58
C GLU A 108 15.32 -21.97 0.23
N LYS A 109 14.78 -21.45 -0.88
CA LYS A 109 15.25 -21.75 -2.23
C LYS A 109 16.58 -21.09 -2.61
N GLU A 110 16.96 -20.00 -1.96
CA GLU A 110 18.25 -19.33 -2.19
C GLU A 110 19.40 -20.00 -1.43
N GLU A 111 19.07 -20.81 -0.41
CA GLU A 111 20.03 -21.55 0.41
C GLU A 111 20.37 -22.95 -0.16
N GLU A 112 19.63 -23.43 -1.18
CA GLU A 112 19.87 -24.68 -1.93
C GLU A 112 20.81 -24.51 -3.13
#